data_AF-A0A9C9N763-F1
#
_entry.id   AF-A0A9C9N763-F1
#
_cell.length_a   1.000
_cell.length_b   1.000
_cell.length_c   1.000
_cell.angle_alpha   90.00
_cell.angle_beta   90.00
_cell.angle_gamma   90.00
#
_symmetry.space_group_name_H-M   'P 1'
#
loop_
_entity.id
_entity.type
_entity.pdbx_description
1 polymer ?
#
loop_
_entity_poly.entity_id
_entity_poly.type
_entity_poly.pdbx_seq_one_letter_code
_entity_poly.pdbx_strand_id
1 'polypeptide(L)'
;MSVYGGIEAGGTKFGCAVGTGPDDIRDEVQFPTTTPEETLNRAVEFLEMHRAVLIGIGIASFGPVDLDPASPQYGFITSTPKPGWGGTDVVGTFRRAFDLPVGFDTDVNGAALGEHCWGAAQGLDTFVYLTVGTGIGG
;
A
#
# COMPACT_ATOMS: atom_id res chain seq x y z
N MET A 1 16.19 1.00 15.50
CA MET A 1 15.62 0.18 14.42
C MET A 1 14.78 1.09 13.54
N SER A 2 14.85 0.90 12.22
CA SER A 2 14.10 1.70 11.24
C SER A 2 12.61 1.38 11.29
N VAL A 3 11.75 2.41 11.37
CA VAL A 3 10.29 2.27 11.42
C VAL A 3 9.71 2.73 10.08
N TYR A 4 8.74 1.96 9.57
CA TYR A 4 8.08 2.21 8.31
C TYR A 4 6.57 2.37 8.50
N GLY A 5 5.94 3.12 7.59
CA GLY A 5 4.49 3.13 7.42
C GLY A 5 4.09 2.16 6.33
N GLY A 6 3.15 1.27 6.60
CA GLY A 6 2.55 0.38 5.61
C GLY A 6 1.12 0.77 5.32
N ILE A 7 0.71 0.74 4.05
CA ILE A 7 -0.68 0.95 3.63
C ILE A 7 -1.10 -0.22 2.75
N GLU A 8 -2.17 -0.90 3.15
CA GLU A 8 -2.90 -1.85 2.31
C GLU A 8 -4.18 -1.17 1.81
N ALA A 9 -4.15 -0.77 0.56
CA ALA A 9 -5.26 -0.12 -0.12
C ALA A 9 -6.16 -1.19 -0.76
N GLY A 10 -7.24 -1.55 -0.08
CA GLY A 10 -8.27 -2.45 -0.60
C GLY A 10 -9.49 -1.71 -1.17
N GLY A 11 -10.23 -2.37 -2.06
CA GLY A 11 -11.44 -1.79 -2.66
C GLY A 11 -12.58 -1.51 -1.66
N THR A 12 -12.60 -2.20 -0.51
CA THR A 12 -13.65 -2.05 0.52
C THR A 12 -13.13 -1.43 1.81
N LYS A 13 -11.88 -1.71 2.15
CA LYS A 13 -11.22 -1.23 3.37
C LYS A 13 -9.81 -0.78 3.05
N PHE A 14 -9.34 0.24 3.75
CA PHE A 14 -7.94 0.64 3.83
C PHE A 14 -7.38 0.26 5.20
N GLY A 15 -6.24 -0.42 5.21
CA GLY A 15 -5.44 -0.69 6.39
C GLY A 15 -4.18 0.15 6.38
N CYS A 16 -3.79 0.68 7.52
CA CYS A 16 -2.52 1.37 7.72
C CYS A 16 -1.84 0.82 8.98
N ALA A 17 -0.52 0.68 8.94
CA ALA A 17 0.27 0.20 10.08
C ALA A 17 1.58 0.97 10.20
N VAL A 18 2.12 1.05 11.41
CA VAL A 18 3.45 1.58 11.71
C VAL A 18 4.25 0.52 12.46
N GLY A 19 5.43 0.17 11.98
CA GLY A 19 6.21 -0.91 12.58
C GLY A 19 7.59 -1.10 11.97
N THR A 20 8.33 -2.09 12.47
CA THR A 20 9.63 -2.50 11.86
C THR A 20 9.52 -3.76 11.02
N GLY A 21 8.38 -4.43 11.05
CA GLY A 21 8.10 -5.70 10.38
C GLY A 21 6.87 -6.39 10.99
N PRO A 22 6.50 -7.59 10.51
CA PRO A 22 5.31 -8.29 11.01
C PRO A 22 5.37 -8.66 12.50
N ASP A 23 6.56 -8.78 13.08
CA ASP A 23 6.76 -9.09 14.51
C ASP A 23 6.77 -7.84 15.42
N ASP A 24 6.73 -6.62 14.86
CA ASP A 24 6.71 -5.35 15.61
C ASP A 24 5.79 -4.33 14.93
N ILE A 25 4.48 -4.58 15.01
CA ILE A 25 3.43 -3.60 14.67
C ILE A 25 3.13 -2.77 15.91
N ARG A 26 3.37 -1.47 15.83
CA ARG A 26 3.29 -0.54 16.97
C ARG A 26 1.98 0.20 17.05
N ASP A 27 1.41 0.50 15.88
CA ASP A 27 0.08 1.08 15.75
C ASP A 27 -0.51 0.67 14.41
N GLU A 28 -1.83 0.54 14.36
CA GLU A 28 -2.56 0.20 13.15
C GLU A 28 -3.97 0.77 13.18
N VAL A 29 -4.49 1.09 12.00
CA VAL A 29 -5.86 1.54 11.85
C VAL A 29 -6.45 0.95 10.57
N GLN A 30 -7.76 0.69 10.61
CA GLN A 30 -8.51 0.27 9.45
C GLN A 30 -9.79 1.09 9.31
N PHE A 31 -10.12 1.48 8.09
CA PHE A 31 -11.34 2.22 7.80
C PHE A 31 -11.94 1.90 6.42
N PRO A 32 -13.23 2.19 6.17
CA PRO A 32 -13.85 1.94 4.88
C PRO A 32 -13.23 2.76 3.74
N THR A 33 -13.15 2.16 2.54
CA THR A 33 -12.72 2.84 1.32
C THR A 33 -13.87 3.65 0.71
N THR A 34 -13.84 4.98 0.91
CA THR A 34 -14.88 5.91 0.42
C THR A 34 -14.44 6.58 -0.89
N THR A 35 -14.25 7.90 -0.88
CA THR A 35 -13.66 8.69 -1.97
C THR A 35 -12.14 8.68 -1.84
N PRO A 36 -11.38 8.86 -2.95
CA PRO A 36 -9.93 8.91 -2.87
C PRO A 36 -9.41 9.97 -1.91
N GLU A 37 -9.93 11.20 -2.00
CA GLU A 37 -9.50 12.32 -1.16
C GLU A 37 -9.70 12.02 0.33
N GLU A 38 -10.90 11.62 0.73
CA GLU A 38 -11.19 11.31 2.13
C GLU A 38 -10.35 10.13 2.63
N THR A 39 -10.26 9.05 1.84
CA THR A 39 -9.55 7.83 2.24
C THR A 39 -8.05 8.06 2.36
N LEU A 40 -7.45 8.74 1.39
CA LEU A 40 -6.02 9.05 1.38
C LEU A 40 -5.66 10.07 2.46
N ASN A 41 -6.48 11.11 2.67
CA ASN A 41 -6.23 12.08 3.75
C ASN A 41 -6.25 11.42 5.12
N ARG A 42 -7.15 10.46 5.37
CA ARG A 42 -7.17 9.70 6.63
C ARG A 42 -5.90 8.85 6.84
N ALA A 43 -5.38 8.25 5.77
CA ALA A 43 -4.11 7.53 5.84
C ALA A 43 -2.92 8.47 6.10
N VAL A 44 -2.93 9.65 5.47
CA VAL A 44 -1.93 10.71 5.73
C VAL A 44 -2.00 11.16 7.19
N GLU A 45 -3.19 11.48 7.71
CA GLU A 45 -3.40 11.89 9.10
C GLU A 45 -2.89 10.83 10.08
N PHE A 46 -3.15 9.55 9.81
CA PHE A 46 -2.63 8.46 10.64
C PHE A 46 -1.11 8.43 10.65
N LEU A 47 -0.46 8.43 9.48
CA LEU A 47 1.00 8.40 9.38
C LEU A 47 1.66 9.67 9.95
N GLU A 48 0.97 10.81 9.89
CA GLU A 48 1.42 12.09 10.45
C GLU A 48 1.64 12.00 11.96
N MET A 49 0.77 11.29 12.68
CA MET A 49 0.91 11.07 14.13
C MET A 49 2.23 10.37 14.50
N HIS A 50 2.84 9.67 13.54
CA HIS A 50 4.08 8.92 13.73
C HIS A 50 5.27 9.50 12.94
N ARG A 51 5.12 10.67 12.29
CA ARG A 51 6.13 11.25 11.37
C ARG A 51 7.55 11.25 11.93
N ALA A 52 7.72 11.54 13.22
CA ALA A 52 9.02 11.68 13.86
C ALA A 52 9.88 10.39 13.86
N VAL A 53 9.26 9.22 13.67
CA VAL A 53 9.98 7.92 13.68
C VAL A 53 10.03 7.24 12.31
N LEU A 54 9.21 7.68 11.35
CA LEU A 54 9.12 7.06 10.03
C LEU A 54 10.34 7.39 9.18
N ILE A 55 10.87 6.38 8.49
CA ILE A 55 11.95 6.56 7.50
C ILE A 55 11.52 6.25 6.06
N GLY A 56 10.29 5.77 5.86
CA GLY A 56 9.75 5.41 4.56
C GLY A 56 8.32 4.88 4.65
N ILE A 57 7.62 4.88 3.53
CA ILE A 57 6.24 4.41 3.40
C ILE A 57 6.18 3.36 2.29
N GLY A 58 5.50 2.25 2.54
CA GLY A 58 5.17 1.22 1.55
C GLY A 58 3.67 1.16 1.33
N ILE A 59 3.23 1.08 0.08
CA ILE A 59 1.82 1.06 -0.30
C ILE A 59 1.58 -0.13 -1.23
N ALA A 60 0.66 -1.01 -0.85
CA ALA A 60 0.17 -2.11 -1.67
C ALA A 60 -1.28 -1.80 -2.06
N SER A 61 -1.55 -1.58 -3.35
CA SER A 61 -2.83 -1.04 -3.82
C SER A 61 -3.61 -2.00 -4.69
N PHE A 62 -4.94 -2.01 -4.51
CA PHE A 62 -5.85 -2.58 -5.49
C PHE A 62 -5.63 -1.96 -6.86
N GLY A 63 -5.74 -2.80 -7.89
CA GLY A 63 -5.43 -2.46 -9.26
C GLY A 63 -6.64 -2.18 -10.17
N PRO A 64 -6.36 -1.98 -11.47
CA PRO A 64 -5.03 -1.86 -12.08
C PRO A 64 -4.32 -0.55 -11.70
N VAL A 65 -3.00 -0.60 -11.54
CA VAL A 65 -2.15 0.54 -11.20
C VAL A 65 -1.00 0.68 -12.20
N ASP A 66 -0.47 1.89 -12.33
CA ASP A 66 0.73 2.15 -13.13
C ASP A 66 1.98 1.98 -12.26
N LEU A 67 2.77 0.96 -12.56
CA LEU A 67 4.00 0.62 -11.85
C LEU A 67 5.27 0.98 -12.63
N ASP A 68 5.15 1.54 -13.85
CA ASP A 68 6.33 1.93 -14.63
C ASP A 68 6.95 3.20 -14.01
N PRO A 69 8.17 3.13 -13.42
CA PRO A 69 8.78 4.31 -12.81
C PRO A 69 9.11 5.42 -13.81
N ALA A 70 9.14 5.12 -15.12
CA ALA A 70 9.33 6.11 -16.18
C ALA A 70 8.01 6.78 -16.60
N SER A 71 6.86 6.26 -16.19
CA SER A 71 5.56 6.84 -16.51
C SER A 71 5.33 8.13 -15.71
N PRO A 72 4.78 9.20 -16.34
CA PRO A 72 4.32 10.37 -15.60
C PRO A 72 3.15 10.06 -14.66
N GLN A 73 2.52 8.88 -14.79
CA GLN A 73 1.43 8.39 -13.96
C GLN A 73 1.87 7.27 -13.01
N TYR A 74 3.18 7.08 -12.78
CA TYR A 74 3.66 6.12 -11.78
C TYR A 74 2.95 6.32 -10.44
N GLY A 75 2.38 5.23 -9.91
CA GLY A 75 1.66 5.25 -8.63
C GLY A 75 0.20 5.66 -8.73
N PHE A 76 -0.37 5.71 -9.93
CA PHE A 76 -1.79 6.00 -10.13
C PHE A 76 -2.60 4.71 -10.17
N ILE A 77 -3.81 4.75 -9.61
CA ILE A 77 -4.86 3.79 -9.96
C ILE A 77 -5.42 4.22 -11.33
N THR A 78 -5.41 3.30 -12.30
CA THR A 78 -5.75 3.61 -13.69
C THR A 78 -7.24 3.39 -13.96
N SER A 79 -7.63 2.23 -14.50
CA SER A 79 -9.02 1.90 -14.84
C SER A 79 -9.63 0.94 -13.82
N THR A 80 -10.41 1.45 -12.86
CA THR A 80 -11.07 0.62 -11.83
C THR A 80 -12.59 0.77 -11.85
N PRO A 81 -13.37 -0.29 -11.57
CA PRO A 81 -14.81 -0.18 -11.39
C PRO A 81 -15.20 0.54 -10.09
N LYS A 82 -14.26 0.79 -9.16
CA LYS A 82 -14.55 1.52 -7.92
C LYS A 82 -14.82 3.00 -8.24
N PRO A 83 -16.05 3.51 -7.99
CA PRO A 83 -16.41 4.86 -8.40
C PRO A 83 -15.48 5.93 -7.83
N GLY A 84 -14.99 6.83 -8.69
CA GLY A 84 -14.13 7.95 -8.33
C GLY A 84 -12.65 7.63 -8.19
N TRP A 85 -12.25 6.36 -8.20
CA TRP A 85 -10.84 5.97 -7.99
C TRP A 85 -10.00 5.90 -9.26
N GLY A 86 -10.62 5.84 -10.45
CA GLY A 86 -9.87 5.86 -11.70
C GLY A 86 -9.15 7.19 -11.92
N GLY A 87 -7.87 7.15 -12.26
CA GLY A 87 -7.00 8.32 -12.41
C GLY A 87 -6.49 8.93 -11.10
N THR A 88 -6.58 8.20 -9.99
CA THR A 88 -6.13 8.69 -8.67
C THR A 88 -4.62 8.63 -8.52
N ASP A 89 -3.99 9.77 -8.22
CA ASP A 89 -2.57 9.87 -7.84
C ASP A 89 -2.34 9.44 -6.38
N VAL A 90 -2.10 8.14 -6.15
CA VAL A 90 -1.89 7.61 -4.79
C VAL A 90 -0.51 7.99 -4.29
N VAL A 91 0.54 7.64 -5.03
CA VAL A 91 1.93 7.88 -4.60
C VAL A 91 2.24 9.36 -4.45
N GLY A 92 1.79 10.20 -5.38
CA GLY A 92 2.03 11.64 -5.31
C GLY A 92 1.36 12.27 -4.09
N THR A 93 0.23 11.72 -3.61
CA THR A 93 -0.43 12.19 -2.38
C THR A 93 0.50 12.04 -1.17
N PHE A 94 1.13 10.87 -1.01
CA PHE A 94 2.07 10.64 0.09
C PHE A 94 3.42 11.35 -0.12
N ARG A 95 3.92 11.47 -1.36
CA ARG A 95 5.14 12.25 -1.64
C ARG A 95 4.98 13.74 -1.36
N ARG A 96 3.77 14.30 -1.57
CA ARG A 96 3.47 15.71 -1.23
C ARG A 96 3.35 15.91 0.28
N ALA A 97 2.78 14.93 0.98
CA ALA A 97 2.63 14.99 2.43
C ALA A 97 3.96 14.71 3.16
N PHE A 98 4.78 13.78 2.70
CA PHE A 98 5.98 13.30 3.39
C PHE A 98 7.24 13.51 2.56
N ASP A 99 8.28 14.08 3.17
CA ASP A 99 9.64 14.11 2.62
C ASP A 99 10.36 12.78 2.90
N LEU A 100 9.75 11.67 2.48
CA LEU A 100 10.22 10.31 2.72
C LEU A 100 10.13 9.46 1.44
N PRO A 101 10.96 8.42 1.30
CA PRO A 101 10.79 7.42 0.25
C PRO A 101 9.42 6.76 0.32
N VAL A 102 8.76 6.64 -0.84
CA VAL A 102 7.47 5.94 -0.99
C VAL A 102 7.64 4.80 -2.00
N GLY A 103 7.56 3.56 -1.49
CA GLY A 103 7.44 2.34 -2.29
C GLY A 103 5.99 2.06 -2.63
N PHE A 104 5.73 1.50 -3.81
CA PHE A 104 4.38 1.27 -4.32
C PHE A 104 4.33 0.03 -5.19
N ASP A 105 3.34 -0.81 -4.95
CA ASP A 105 3.06 -1.99 -5.76
C ASP A 105 1.57 -2.38 -5.68
N THR A 106 1.17 -3.46 -6.35
CA THR A 106 -0.16 -4.05 -6.20
C THR A 106 -0.33 -4.69 -4.82
N ASP A 107 -1.59 -4.81 -4.38
CA ASP A 107 -1.97 -5.58 -3.19
C ASP A 107 -1.44 -7.03 -3.22
N VAL A 108 -1.58 -7.72 -4.35
CA VAL A 108 -1.09 -9.09 -4.52
C VAL A 108 0.43 -9.20 -4.54
N ASN A 109 1.15 -8.23 -5.12
CA ASN A 109 2.62 -8.19 -5.06
C ASN A 109 3.12 -7.88 -3.64
N GLY A 110 2.42 -6.99 -2.92
CA GLY A 110 2.68 -6.73 -1.51
C GLY A 110 2.53 -7.99 -0.65
N ALA A 111 1.45 -8.75 -0.88
CA ALA A 111 1.24 -10.03 -0.20
C ALA A 111 2.30 -11.08 -0.59
N ALA A 112 2.64 -11.19 -1.88
CA ALA A 112 3.71 -12.06 -2.35
C ALA A 112 5.06 -11.75 -1.70
N LEU A 113 5.42 -10.46 -1.59
CA LEU A 113 6.63 -10.01 -0.91
C LEU A 113 6.59 -10.38 0.57
N GLY A 114 5.44 -10.22 1.23
CA GLY A 114 5.23 -10.66 2.61
C GLY A 114 5.50 -12.15 2.80
N GLU A 115 4.92 -13.00 1.95
CA GLU A 115 5.11 -14.45 1.99
C GLU A 115 6.57 -14.87 1.70
N HIS A 116 7.25 -14.15 0.81
CA HIS A 116 8.66 -14.41 0.51
C HIS A 116 9.59 -14.02 1.67
N CYS A 117 9.33 -12.88 2.30
CA CYS A 117 10.18 -12.37 3.38
C CYS A 117 9.93 -13.06 4.71
N TRP A 118 8.67 -13.38 5.04
CA TRP A 118 8.26 -13.85 6.38
C TRP A 118 7.29 -15.03 6.41
N GLY A 119 6.84 -15.51 5.24
CA GLY A 119 5.79 -16.53 5.16
C GLY A 119 6.21 -17.82 4.44
N ALA A 120 5.26 -18.40 3.72
CA ALA A 120 5.37 -19.74 3.13
C ALA A 120 6.39 -19.85 1.99
N ALA A 121 6.83 -18.72 1.42
CA ALA A 121 7.77 -18.69 0.30
C ALA A 121 9.23 -18.40 0.73
N GLN A 122 9.52 -18.40 2.04
CA GLN A 122 10.89 -18.21 2.53
C GLN A 122 11.85 -19.28 1.98
N GLY A 123 12.97 -18.82 1.41
CA GLY A 123 14.00 -19.67 0.82
C GLY A 123 13.68 -20.19 -0.59
N LEU A 124 12.58 -19.74 -1.19
CA LEU A 124 12.24 -20.03 -2.58
C LEU A 124 12.62 -18.86 -3.49
N ASP A 125 13.31 -19.15 -4.58
CA ASP A 125 13.65 -18.13 -5.60
C ASP A 125 12.48 -17.84 -6.55
N THR A 126 11.51 -18.76 -6.64
CA THR A 126 10.37 -18.66 -7.57
C THR A 126 9.14 -19.27 -6.93
N PHE A 127 8.09 -18.47 -6.83
CA PHE A 127 6.80 -18.85 -6.29
C PHE A 127 5.71 -18.00 -6.96
N VAL A 128 4.45 -18.37 -6.73
CA VAL A 128 3.28 -17.63 -7.20
C VAL A 128 2.39 -17.39 -6.00
N TYR A 129 1.95 -16.15 -5.82
CA TYR A 129 0.90 -15.80 -4.88
C TYR A 129 -0.42 -15.67 -5.64
N LEU A 130 -1.48 -16.33 -5.17
CA LEU A 130 -2.81 -16.20 -5.75
C LEU A 130 -3.81 -15.95 -4.63
N THR A 131 -4.56 -14.85 -4.72
CA THR A 131 -5.72 -14.60 -3.87
C THR A 131 -6.99 -15.06 -4.57
N VAL A 132 -7.87 -15.73 -3.83
CA VAL A 132 -9.18 -16.19 -4.30
C VAL A 132 -10.24 -15.69 -3.33
N GLY A 133 -11.00 -14.69 -3.75
CA GLY A 133 -12.06 -14.06 -2.97
C GLY A 133 -13.21 -13.63 -3.85
N THR A 134 -13.62 -12.35 -3.79
CA THR A 134 -14.60 -11.78 -4.73
C THR A 134 -14.11 -11.83 -6.19
N GLY A 135 -12.80 -11.85 -6.40
CA GLY A 135 -12.14 -12.11 -7.67
C GLY A 135 -10.89 -12.99 -7.49
N ILE A 136 -10.13 -13.18 -8.56
CA ILE A 136 -8.84 -13.87 -8.56
C ILE A 136 -7.76 -12.83 -8.92
N GLY A 137 -6.67 -12.79 -8.16
CA GLY A 137 -5.52 -11.94 -8.43
C GLY A 137 -4.21 -12.65 -8.05
N GLY A 138 -3.12 -12.29 -8.72
CA GLY A 138 -1.77 -12.80 -8.51
C GLY A 138 -0.83 -12.34 -9.59
#